data_AF-A0A673AN53-F1
#
_entry.id   AF-A0A673AN53-F1
#
_cell.length_a   1.000
_cell.length_b   1.000
_cell.length_c   1.000
_cell.angle_alpha   90.00
_cell.angle_beta   90.00
_cell.angle_gamma   90.00
#
_symmetry.space_group_name_H-M   'P 1'
#
loop_
_entity.id
_entity.type
_entity.pdbx_description
1 polymer ?
#
loop_
_entity_poly.entity_id
_entity_poly.type
_entity_poly.pdbx_seq_one_letter_code
_entity_poly.pdbx_strand_id
1 'polypeptide(L)'
;RALGDPRGEDYIYNVYKHNFPDTPLWNKTIEGIPLDDFNKLSFDMILMSPPCQPFTRIGLKGDVVDLRTKSFLYILDLLPRSKPHIQLFTPHTPQGEARAIECGYSFQEVMVSPTSISDAFPVPAEPTDQDPHGPDVEPHPSPVLYKLETTTDAQRKKCQNSDLSIRQIQDFLEPSKEINMEDYLLPPKTLLRYALLLDIVRPTCRRSVCFTKGYGRYVEGTGSVLQSSTEVQMEDVFKDLDHLSDEDKLKELLKLKLRYFTPREVANLMGFPKTFCESAFKAAYIYVMDQGLSAGGCHVVLLHSNTFAASE
;
A
#
# COMPACT_ATOMS: atom_id res chain seq x y z
N ARG A 1 -0.27 23.18 -12.43
CA ARG A 1 -1.15 22.54 -13.44
C ARG A 1 -0.84 21.05 -13.44
N ALA A 2 -1.65 20.24 -12.77
CA ALA A 2 -1.63 18.79 -12.89
C ALA A 2 -3.07 18.28 -12.65
N LEU A 3 -3.78 18.09 -13.78
CA LEU A 3 -4.84 17.10 -14.02
C LEU A 3 -6.12 17.26 -13.15
N GLY A 4 -7.03 18.16 -13.53
CA GLY A 4 -8.21 17.81 -14.35
C GLY A 4 -7.93 17.10 -15.67
N ASP A 5 -7.76 15.77 -15.62
CA ASP A 5 -7.56 14.94 -16.79
C ASP A 5 -8.72 13.95 -16.96
N PRO A 6 -9.49 14.02 -18.06
CA PRO A 6 -10.72 13.25 -18.27
C PRO A 6 -10.51 11.75 -18.60
N ARG A 7 -9.33 11.17 -18.30
CA ARG A 7 -8.90 9.85 -18.79
C ARG A 7 -9.03 8.69 -17.78
N GLY A 8 -10.05 8.70 -16.93
CA GLY A 8 -10.14 7.86 -15.71
C GLY A 8 -10.05 6.34 -15.89
N GLU A 9 -10.72 5.75 -16.89
CA GLU A 9 -10.77 4.27 -17.08
C GLU A 9 -10.02 3.80 -18.33
N ASP A 10 -10.20 4.49 -19.47
CA ASP A 10 -9.50 4.18 -20.73
C ASP A 10 -7.98 4.14 -20.56
N TYR A 11 -7.44 4.97 -19.68
CA TYR A 11 -6.03 4.95 -19.39
C TYR A 11 -5.59 3.70 -18.63
N ILE A 12 -6.36 3.21 -17.64
CA ILE A 12 -6.02 1.97 -16.90
C ILE A 12 -5.99 0.78 -17.86
N TYR A 13 -6.96 0.70 -18.77
CA TYR A 13 -6.96 -0.33 -19.81
C TYR A 13 -5.70 -0.26 -20.68
N ASN A 14 -5.27 0.96 -21.04
CA ASN A 14 -4.03 1.15 -21.80
C ASN A 14 -2.78 0.72 -21.00
N VAL A 15 -2.72 1.04 -19.71
CA VAL A 15 -1.63 0.58 -18.83
C VAL A 15 -1.60 -0.93 -18.73
N TYR A 16 -2.74 -1.56 -18.48
CA TYR A 16 -2.84 -3.01 -18.37
C TYR A 16 -2.42 -3.69 -19.68
N LYS A 17 -3.02 -3.28 -20.79
CA LYS A 17 -2.73 -3.82 -22.13
C LYS A 17 -1.28 -3.60 -22.55
N HIS A 18 -0.67 -2.49 -22.16
CA HIS A 18 0.74 -2.24 -22.45
C HIS A 18 1.67 -3.23 -21.73
N ASN A 19 1.38 -3.54 -20.45
CA ASN A 19 2.20 -4.45 -19.65
C ASN A 19 1.85 -5.94 -19.86
N PHE A 20 0.62 -6.22 -20.30
CA PHE A 20 0.08 -7.56 -20.52
C PHE A 20 -0.62 -7.64 -21.89
N PRO A 21 0.12 -7.50 -23.00
CA PRO A 21 -0.46 -7.39 -24.35
C PRO A 21 -1.20 -8.65 -24.81
N ASP A 22 -0.78 -9.81 -24.30
CA ASP A 22 -1.35 -11.11 -24.65
C ASP A 22 -2.52 -11.51 -23.75
N THR A 23 -2.82 -10.74 -22.70
CA THR A 23 -3.92 -11.02 -21.78
C THR A 23 -5.22 -10.43 -22.34
N PRO A 24 -6.29 -11.24 -22.52
CA PRO A 24 -7.59 -10.74 -22.93
C PRO A 24 -8.11 -9.69 -21.95
N LEU A 25 -8.47 -8.52 -22.49
CA LEU A 25 -8.96 -7.38 -21.71
C LEU A 25 -10.36 -7.00 -22.18
N TRP A 26 -11.34 -7.10 -21.30
CA TRP A 26 -12.73 -6.80 -21.61
C TRP A 26 -13.06 -5.42 -21.04
N ASN A 27 -13.24 -4.42 -21.92
CA ASN A 27 -13.72 -3.10 -21.53
C ASN A 27 -15.24 -3.15 -21.35
N LYS A 28 -15.68 -3.80 -20.27
CA LYS A 28 -17.09 -3.96 -19.87
C LYS A 28 -17.17 -3.80 -18.36
N THR A 29 -18.30 -3.31 -17.88
CA THR A 29 -18.63 -3.45 -16.46
C THR A 29 -18.79 -4.93 -16.12
N ILE A 30 -18.50 -5.30 -14.88
CA ILE A 30 -18.60 -6.69 -14.42
C ILE A 30 -20.06 -7.18 -14.55
N GLU A 31 -21.01 -6.32 -14.22
CA GLU A 31 -22.45 -6.54 -14.35
C GLU A 31 -22.93 -6.65 -15.81
N GLY A 32 -22.11 -6.17 -16.75
CA GLY A 32 -22.37 -6.23 -18.19
C GLY A 32 -21.88 -7.53 -18.84
N ILE A 33 -21.30 -8.46 -18.08
CA ILE A 33 -20.85 -9.77 -18.59
C ILE A 33 -22.01 -10.76 -18.51
N PRO A 34 -22.62 -11.18 -19.63
CA PRO A 34 -23.70 -12.17 -19.60
C PRO A 34 -23.20 -13.50 -19.02
N LEU A 35 -24.07 -14.22 -18.32
CA LEU A 35 -23.74 -15.51 -17.72
C LEU A 35 -23.19 -16.52 -18.75
N ASP A 36 -23.71 -16.51 -19.98
CA ASP A 36 -23.22 -17.38 -21.05
C ASP A 36 -21.78 -17.05 -21.47
N ASP A 37 -21.38 -15.78 -21.43
CA ASP A 37 -20.00 -15.38 -21.71
C ASP A 37 -19.09 -15.70 -20.52
N PHE A 38 -19.59 -15.52 -19.30
CA PHE A 38 -18.88 -15.91 -18.08
C PHE A 38 -18.60 -17.41 -18.04
N ASN A 39 -19.57 -18.26 -18.39
CA ASN A 39 -19.41 -19.72 -18.43
C ASN A 39 -18.46 -20.21 -19.53
N LYS A 40 -18.22 -19.40 -20.58
CA LYS A 40 -17.22 -19.72 -21.62
C LYS A 40 -15.80 -19.47 -21.14
N LEU A 41 -15.61 -18.62 -20.13
CA LEU A 41 -14.33 -18.46 -19.47
C LEU A 41 -14.15 -19.69 -18.57
N SER A 42 -13.47 -20.72 -19.07
CA SER A 42 -13.12 -21.90 -18.27
C SER A 42 -12.04 -21.53 -17.26
N PHE A 43 -12.42 -20.94 -16.13
CA PHE A 43 -11.51 -20.56 -15.04
C PHE A 43 -11.86 -21.31 -13.76
N ASP A 44 -10.81 -21.65 -13.00
CA ASP A 44 -10.93 -22.31 -11.70
C ASP A 44 -10.68 -21.33 -10.54
N MET A 45 -10.29 -20.09 -10.86
CA MET A 45 -9.97 -19.05 -9.88
C MET A 45 -10.44 -17.66 -10.33
N ILE A 46 -11.00 -16.89 -9.38
CA ILE A 46 -11.26 -15.46 -9.55
C ILE A 46 -10.37 -14.67 -8.60
N LEU A 47 -9.55 -13.78 -9.16
CA LEU A 47 -8.80 -12.76 -8.43
C LEU A 47 -9.51 -11.42 -8.57
N MET A 48 -9.89 -10.78 -7.46
CA MET A 48 -10.50 -9.45 -7.50
C MET A 48 -10.14 -8.59 -6.29
N SER A 49 -10.14 -7.28 -6.52
CA SER A 49 -9.97 -6.25 -5.50
C SER A 49 -11.15 -5.29 -5.61
N PRO A 50 -12.34 -5.65 -5.08
CA PRO A 50 -13.50 -4.77 -5.15
C PRO A 50 -13.22 -3.48 -4.36
N PRO A 51 -13.84 -2.35 -4.74
CA PRO A 51 -13.62 -1.07 -4.07
C PRO A 51 -13.75 -1.17 -2.55
N CYS A 52 -12.73 -0.72 -1.81
CA CYS A 52 -12.73 -0.83 -0.34
C CYS A 52 -13.56 0.27 0.35
N GLN A 53 -13.79 1.39 -0.34
CA GLN A 53 -14.42 2.62 0.18
C GLN A 53 -15.85 2.45 0.74
N PRO A 54 -16.69 1.51 0.28
CA PRO A 54 -18.00 1.23 0.90
C PRO A 54 -17.89 0.63 2.30
N PHE A 55 -16.76 -0.04 2.57
CA PHE A 55 -16.52 -0.89 3.74
C PHE A 55 -15.56 -0.26 4.75
N THR A 56 -14.98 0.91 4.45
CA THR A 56 -14.10 1.62 5.37
C THR A 56 -14.86 2.20 6.57
N ARG A 57 -14.24 2.16 7.77
CA ARG A 57 -14.80 2.74 9.01
C ARG A 57 -15.14 4.24 8.91
N ILE A 58 -14.53 4.95 7.96
CA ILE A 58 -14.70 6.38 7.68
C ILE A 58 -15.36 6.51 6.29
N GLY A 59 -16.41 7.32 6.17
CA GLY A 59 -17.18 7.52 4.92
C GLY A 59 -18.69 7.30 5.08
N LEU A 60 -19.41 7.21 3.95
CA LEU A 60 -20.88 7.08 3.90
C LEU A 60 -21.40 5.71 4.41
N LYS A 61 -20.53 4.71 4.58
CA LYS A 61 -20.87 3.36 5.08
C LYS A 61 -22.08 2.75 4.36
N GLY A 62 -22.13 2.91 3.04
CA GLY A 62 -23.25 2.45 2.21
C GLY A 62 -23.34 0.93 2.11
N ASP A 63 -22.25 0.19 2.40
CA ASP A 63 -22.21 -1.27 2.41
C ASP A 63 -22.86 -1.87 1.13
N VAL A 64 -23.76 -2.86 1.24
CA VAL A 64 -24.50 -3.46 0.12
C VAL A 64 -25.41 -2.50 -0.66
N VAL A 65 -25.70 -1.33 -0.10
CA VAL A 65 -26.52 -0.27 -0.75
C VAL A 65 -25.63 0.67 -1.57
N ASP A 66 -24.32 0.61 -1.38
CA ASP A 66 -23.35 1.40 -2.13
C ASP A 66 -23.23 0.88 -3.57
N LEU A 67 -23.34 1.78 -4.55
CA LEU A 67 -23.21 1.42 -5.96
C LEU A 67 -21.87 0.73 -6.28
N ARG A 68 -20.83 0.98 -5.48
CA ARG A 68 -19.48 0.41 -5.65
C ARG A 68 -19.38 -1.07 -5.23
N THR A 69 -20.37 -1.63 -4.55
CA THR A 69 -20.40 -3.06 -4.15
C THR A 69 -21.20 -3.93 -5.12
N LYS A 70 -21.92 -3.31 -6.06
CA LYS A 70 -22.78 -4.01 -7.04
C LYS A 70 -22.04 -5.08 -7.83
N SER A 71 -20.84 -4.78 -8.31
CA SER A 71 -20.03 -5.72 -9.08
C SER A 71 -19.60 -6.94 -8.25
N PHE A 72 -19.28 -6.74 -6.97
CA PHE A 72 -18.93 -7.83 -6.05
C PHE A 72 -20.14 -8.74 -5.78
N LEU A 73 -21.29 -8.15 -5.44
CA LEU A 73 -22.53 -8.90 -5.22
C LEU A 73 -22.98 -9.65 -6.49
N TYR A 74 -22.84 -9.01 -7.64
CA TYR A 74 -23.12 -9.64 -8.93
C TYR A 74 -22.26 -10.88 -9.16
N ILE A 75 -20.95 -10.81 -8.88
CA ILE A 75 -20.11 -12.01 -8.97
C ILE A 75 -20.63 -13.11 -8.04
N LEU A 76 -20.91 -12.80 -6.76
CA LEU A 76 -21.43 -13.80 -5.81
C LEU A 76 -22.70 -14.50 -6.32
N ASP A 77 -23.59 -13.75 -6.97
CA ASP A 77 -24.83 -14.29 -7.56
C ASP A 77 -24.58 -15.21 -8.78
N LEU A 78 -23.45 -15.07 -9.48
CA LEU A 78 -23.08 -15.92 -10.62
C LEU A 78 -22.42 -17.26 -10.20
N LEU A 79 -21.87 -17.33 -8.99
CA LEU A 79 -21.07 -18.47 -8.50
C LEU A 79 -21.79 -19.81 -8.27
N PRO A 80 -23.11 -19.91 -8.02
CA PRO A 80 -23.75 -21.19 -7.66
C PRO A 80 -23.62 -22.32 -8.69
N ARG A 81 -23.05 -22.07 -9.88
CA ARG A 81 -23.02 -23.03 -11.01
C ARG A 81 -21.65 -23.61 -11.33
N SER A 82 -20.54 -22.93 -11.04
CA SER A 82 -19.17 -23.38 -11.36
C SER A 82 -18.21 -23.49 -10.16
N LYS A 83 -18.59 -22.95 -8.98
CA LYS A 83 -17.85 -23.02 -7.71
C LYS A 83 -16.31 -22.82 -7.82
N PRO A 84 -15.80 -21.79 -8.54
CA PRO A 84 -14.37 -21.50 -8.64
C PRO A 84 -13.77 -21.13 -7.28
N HIS A 85 -12.47 -21.30 -7.06
CA HIS A 85 -11.80 -20.65 -5.94
C HIS A 85 -11.83 -19.13 -6.10
N ILE A 86 -12.02 -18.38 -5.01
CA ILE A 86 -12.03 -16.92 -5.09
C ILE A 86 -11.07 -16.35 -4.06
N GLN A 87 -10.18 -15.50 -4.53
CA GLN A 87 -9.29 -14.73 -3.69
C GLN A 87 -9.63 -13.25 -3.82
N LEU A 88 -10.11 -12.69 -2.71
CA LEU A 88 -10.52 -11.31 -2.58
C LEU A 88 -9.43 -10.53 -1.84
N PHE A 89 -9.04 -9.39 -2.40
CA PHE A 89 -8.18 -8.41 -1.76
C PHE A 89 -9.06 -7.23 -1.31
N THR A 90 -9.67 -7.34 -0.14
CA THR A 90 -10.62 -6.34 0.38
C THR A 90 -10.75 -6.45 1.89
N PRO A 91 -11.05 -5.36 2.62
CA PRO A 91 -11.39 -5.44 4.04
C PRO A 91 -12.51 -6.44 4.32
N HIS A 92 -12.46 -7.09 5.48
CA HIS A 92 -13.54 -7.97 5.94
C HIS A 92 -14.90 -7.27 5.93
N THR A 93 -15.93 -7.99 5.46
CA THR A 93 -17.33 -7.54 5.53
C THR A 93 -18.19 -8.70 6.05
N PRO A 94 -18.91 -8.55 7.18
CA PRO A 94 -19.77 -9.61 7.72
C PRO A 94 -20.85 -10.05 6.73
N GLN A 95 -21.36 -9.12 5.92
CA GLN A 95 -22.38 -9.38 4.90
C GLN A 95 -21.80 -10.15 3.70
N GLY A 96 -20.57 -9.83 3.27
CA GLY A 96 -19.88 -10.58 2.21
C GLY A 96 -19.58 -12.02 2.65
N GLU A 97 -19.17 -12.21 3.90
CA GLU A 97 -19.00 -13.53 4.51
C GLU A 97 -20.33 -14.31 4.52
N ALA A 98 -21.41 -13.72 5.03
CA ALA A 98 -22.73 -14.37 5.08
C ALA A 98 -23.19 -14.82 3.69
N ARG A 99 -23.03 -13.96 2.67
CA ARG A 99 -23.40 -14.30 1.29
C ARG A 99 -22.52 -15.39 0.69
N ALA A 100 -21.21 -15.39 0.96
CA ALA A 100 -20.31 -16.45 0.50
C ALA A 100 -20.70 -17.81 1.11
N ILE A 101 -21.04 -17.84 2.40
CA ILE A 101 -21.52 -19.04 3.10
C ILE A 101 -22.84 -19.55 2.48
N GLU A 102 -23.81 -18.66 2.21
CA GLU A 102 -25.06 -19.02 1.51
C GLU A 102 -24.81 -19.65 0.14
N CYS A 103 -23.77 -19.19 -0.57
CA CYS A 103 -23.37 -19.73 -1.87
C CYS A 103 -22.52 -21.02 -1.77
N GLY A 104 -22.28 -21.55 -0.57
CA GLY A 104 -21.58 -22.82 -0.35
C GLY A 104 -20.05 -22.71 -0.34
N TYR A 105 -19.52 -21.54 0.01
CA TYR A 105 -18.09 -21.32 0.22
C TYR A 105 -17.71 -21.38 1.69
N SER A 106 -16.53 -21.92 2.00
CA SER A 106 -15.85 -21.67 3.27
C SER A 106 -15.04 -20.39 3.16
N PHE A 107 -15.08 -19.59 4.23
CA PHE A 107 -14.41 -18.31 4.34
C PHE A 107 -13.17 -18.44 5.21
N GLN A 108 -12.02 -17.97 4.71
CA GLN A 108 -10.81 -17.81 5.49
C GLN A 108 -10.28 -16.38 5.31
N GLU A 109 -9.98 -15.71 6.41
CA GLU A 109 -9.42 -14.36 6.39
C GLU A 109 -8.00 -14.36 6.95
N VAL A 110 -7.10 -13.70 6.22
CA VAL A 110 -5.72 -13.48 6.64
C VAL A 110 -5.37 -12.01 6.46
N MET A 111 -4.88 -11.38 7.52
CA MET A 111 -4.28 -10.05 7.43
C MET A 111 -2.82 -10.21 7.01
N VAL A 112 -2.46 -9.71 5.83
CA VAL A 112 -1.09 -9.76 5.31
C VAL A 112 -0.54 -8.36 5.09
N SER A 113 0.66 -8.08 5.59
CA SER A 113 1.42 -6.87 5.23
C SER A 113 2.57 -7.28 4.31
N PRO A 114 3.03 -6.43 3.38
CA PRO A 114 4.27 -6.68 2.63
C PRO A 114 5.47 -6.98 3.55
N THR A 115 5.47 -6.41 4.75
CA THR A 115 6.49 -6.66 5.78
C THR A 115 6.34 -8.00 6.50
N SER A 116 5.31 -8.79 6.20
CA SER A 116 5.04 -10.10 6.82
C SER A 116 5.26 -11.27 5.85
N ILE A 117 5.68 -10.99 4.61
CA ILE A 117 5.81 -11.98 3.52
C ILE A 117 7.29 -12.39 3.28
N SER A 118 8.24 -11.86 4.07
CA SER A 118 9.68 -12.20 3.96
C SER A 118 10.00 -13.68 4.22
N ASP A 119 9.05 -14.47 4.74
CA ASP A 119 9.18 -15.92 4.94
C ASP A 119 9.06 -16.77 3.66
N ALA A 120 8.77 -16.19 2.49
CA ALA A 120 8.51 -16.95 1.26
C ALA A 120 9.77 -17.43 0.50
N PHE A 121 10.98 -17.02 0.91
CA PHE A 121 12.23 -17.56 0.38
C PHE A 121 13.22 -17.81 1.53
N PRO A 122 13.27 -19.04 2.08
CA PRO A 122 14.18 -19.33 3.19
C PRO A 122 15.63 -19.30 2.70
N VAL A 123 16.39 -18.31 3.16
CA VAL A 123 17.84 -18.43 3.29
C VAL A 123 18.07 -19.24 4.57
N PRO A 124 18.90 -20.31 4.57
CA PRO A 124 19.10 -21.11 5.77
C PRO A 124 19.81 -20.26 6.82
N ALA A 125 19.17 -19.99 7.95
CA ALA A 125 19.80 -19.46 9.14
C ALA A 125 20.09 -20.61 10.11
N GLU A 126 21.35 -20.76 10.51
CA GLU A 126 21.75 -21.69 11.55
C GLU A 126 21.16 -21.29 12.93
N PRO A 127 20.86 -22.26 13.81
CA PRO A 127 20.27 -21.97 15.10
C PRO A 127 21.33 -21.44 16.07
N THR A 128 21.15 -20.23 16.58
CA THR A 128 21.86 -19.75 17.77
C THR A 128 20.95 -19.82 18.98
N ASP A 129 21.25 -20.76 19.87
CA ASP A 129 20.82 -20.80 21.27
C ASP A 129 21.23 -19.51 22.00
N GLN A 130 20.27 -18.75 22.55
CA GLN A 130 20.54 -17.87 23.70
C GLN A 130 19.34 -17.77 24.67
N ASP A 131 19.71 -17.94 25.94
CA ASP A 131 18.97 -17.99 27.20
C ASP A 131 18.01 -16.80 27.47
N PRO A 132 16.89 -17.01 28.18
CA PRO A 132 15.93 -15.96 28.51
C PRO A 132 16.21 -15.35 29.90
N HIS A 133 17.37 -14.72 30.13
CA HIS A 133 17.56 -13.82 31.28
C HIS A 133 18.67 -12.78 31.03
N GLY A 134 18.28 -11.53 30.74
CA GLY A 134 19.16 -10.35 30.71
C GLY A 134 18.48 -9.17 31.42
N PRO A 135 19.24 -8.30 32.11
CA PRO A 135 18.72 -7.44 33.19
C PRO A 135 17.92 -6.25 32.68
N ASP A 136 17.02 -5.76 33.53
CA ASP A 136 16.30 -4.48 33.39
C ASP A 136 17.28 -3.36 33.00
N VAL A 137 17.22 -2.92 31.74
CA VAL A 137 17.85 -1.70 31.28
C VAL A 137 16.79 -0.61 31.33
N GLU A 138 16.95 0.35 32.25
CA GLU A 138 16.08 1.52 32.30
C GLU A 138 16.03 2.24 30.94
N PRO A 139 14.84 2.68 30.49
CA PRO A 139 14.69 3.31 29.19
C PRO A 139 15.31 4.71 29.23
N HIS A 140 16.51 4.85 28.68
CA HIS A 140 17.04 6.16 28.33
C HIS A 140 16.08 6.85 27.35
N PRO A 141 15.66 8.11 27.60
CA PRO A 141 14.77 8.83 26.71
C PRO A 141 15.48 9.08 25.39
N SER A 142 15.08 8.32 24.36
CA SER A 142 15.51 8.56 22.99
C SER A 142 14.79 9.83 22.48
N PRO A 143 15.47 10.74 21.75
CA PRO A 143 14.86 12.01 21.33
C PRO A 143 13.68 11.73 20.38
N VAL A 144 12.58 12.44 20.62
CA VAL A 144 11.31 12.34 19.90
C VAL A 144 11.48 12.81 18.44
N LEU A 145 11.01 12.01 17.49
CA LEU A 145 11.22 12.17 16.04
C LEU A 145 10.05 12.93 15.38
N TYR A 146 10.16 14.26 15.34
CA TYR A 146 9.62 15.20 14.32
C TYR A 146 8.23 14.99 13.70
N LYS A 147 7.32 14.40 14.45
CA LYS A 147 5.88 14.50 14.25
C LYS A 147 5.27 14.80 15.62
N LEU A 148 3.99 15.15 15.73
CA LEU A 148 3.24 14.97 17.00
C LEU A 148 3.15 13.47 17.35
N GLU A 149 4.31 12.82 17.42
CA GLU A 149 4.55 11.41 17.51
C GLU A 149 4.56 11.01 18.98
N THR A 150 3.78 9.99 19.31
CA THR A 150 3.80 9.45 20.67
C THR A 150 5.06 8.61 20.88
N THR A 151 5.49 8.44 22.13
CA THR A 151 6.58 7.53 22.48
C THR A 151 6.34 6.11 21.95
N THR A 152 5.08 5.66 21.99
CA THR A 152 4.65 4.37 21.43
C THR A 152 4.88 4.29 19.92
N ASP A 153 4.56 5.36 19.18
CA ASP A 153 4.79 5.41 17.74
C ASP A 153 6.29 5.35 17.40
N ALA A 154 7.12 6.10 18.13
CA ALA A 154 8.57 6.10 17.96
C ALA A 154 9.18 4.71 18.22
N GLN A 155 8.77 4.06 19.31
CA GLN A 155 9.21 2.68 19.63
C GLN A 155 8.77 1.70 18.53
N ARG A 156 7.52 1.78 18.06
CA ARG A 156 7.04 0.93 16.97
C ARG A 156 7.88 1.09 15.70
N LYS A 157 8.18 2.33 15.29
CA LYS A 157 9.03 2.59 14.11
C LYS A 157 10.47 2.10 14.32
N LYS A 158 10.99 2.20 15.54
CA LYS A 158 12.32 1.65 15.88
C LYS A 158 12.34 0.14 15.72
N CYS A 159 11.35 -0.56 16.27
CA CYS A 159 11.21 -2.02 16.13
C CYS A 159 11.08 -2.45 14.65
N GLN A 160 10.27 -1.74 13.86
CA GLN A 160 10.15 -2.01 12.42
C GLN A 160 11.48 -1.83 11.68
N ASN A 161 12.27 -0.82 12.03
CA ASN A 161 13.57 -0.58 11.40
C ASN A 161 14.66 -1.56 11.84
N SER A 162 14.49 -2.25 12.98
CA SER A 162 15.42 -3.28 13.44
C SER A 162 15.17 -4.67 12.85
N ASP A 163 14.05 -4.88 12.14
CA ASP A 163 13.78 -6.16 11.49
C ASP A 163 14.69 -6.35 10.27
N LEU A 164 15.73 -7.17 10.42
CA LEU A 164 16.72 -7.42 9.38
C LEU A 164 16.21 -8.27 8.21
N SER A 165 15.07 -8.97 8.38
CA SER A 165 14.44 -9.76 7.31
C SER A 165 13.83 -8.88 6.21
N ILE A 166 13.56 -7.60 6.52
CA ILE A 166 12.94 -6.66 5.60
C ILE A 166 13.99 -5.81 4.91
N ARG A 167 13.97 -5.76 3.59
CA ARG A 167 14.92 -4.95 2.79
C ARG A 167 14.86 -3.47 3.14
N GLN A 168 15.97 -2.76 2.90
CA GLN A 168 16.03 -1.32 3.15
C GLN A 168 15.38 -0.53 2.01
N ILE A 169 14.87 0.66 2.33
CA ILE A 169 14.24 1.58 1.35
C ILE A 169 15.18 1.85 0.17
N GLN A 170 16.48 2.01 0.42
CA GLN A 170 17.49 2.24 -0.61
C GLN A 170 17.49 1.19 -1.72
N ASP A 171 17.09 -0.06 -1.44
CA ASP A 171 17.09 -1.14 -2.43
C ASP A 171 15.92 -1.02 -3.42
N PHE A 172 15.01 -0.08 -3.19
CA PHE A 172 13.84 0.23 -4.03
C PHE A 172 13.95 1.60 -4.73
N LEU A 173 14.99 2.39 -4.41
CA LEU A 173 15.20 3.72 -4.98
C LEU A 173 15.76 3.64 -6.41
N GLU A 174 15.42 4.64 -7.23
CA GLU A 174 15.96 4.75 -8.57
C GLU A 174 17.38 5.34 -8.57
N PRO A 175 18.28 4.85 -9.43
CA PRO A 175 19.57 5.50 -9.63
C PRO A 175 19.35 6.92 -10.19
N SER A 176 20.07 7.89 -9.64
CA SER A 176 19.90 9.34 -9.89
C SER A 176 20.17 9.82 -11.33
N LYS A 177 20.44 8.92 -12.28
CA LYS A 177 20.91 9.27 -13.63
C LYS A 177 19.79 9.47 -14.65
N GLU A 178 18.60 8.94 -14.40
CA GLU A 178 17.53 8.90 -15.41
C GLU A 178 16.44 9.95 -15.17
N ILE A 179 16.30 10.48 -13.95
CA ILE A 179 15.22 11.39 -13.57
C ILE A 179 15.79 12.55 -12.73
N ASN A 180 15.30 13.76 -12.99
CA ASN A 180 15.59 14.89 -12.12
C ASN A 180 14.83 14.74 -10.78
N MET A 181 15.57 14.41 -9.72
CA MET A 181 15.04 14.27 -8.36
C MET A 181 14.56 15.60 -7.75
N GLU A 182 14.98 16.75 -8.29
CA GLU A 182 14.51 18.07 -7.85
C GLU A 182 13.02 18.27 -8.11
N ASP A 183 12.46 17.62 -9.14
CA ASP A 183 11.02 17.69 -9.45
C ASP A 183 10.14 17.06 -8.36
N TYR A 184 10.73 16.23 -7.49
CA TYR A 184 10.03 15.53 -6.42
C TYR A 184 10.23 16.18 -5.06
N LEU A 185 11.05 17.23 -4.94
CA LEU A 185 11.27 17.94 -3.68
C LEU A 185 9.96 18.52 -3.13
N LEU A 186 9.81 18.48 -1.81
CA LEU A 186 8.68 19.11 -1.15
C LEU A 186 8.76 20.63 -1.33
N PRO A 187 7.68 21.30 -1.80
CA PRO A 187 7.67 22.74 -1.93
C PRO A 187 7.88 23.44 -0.57
N PRO A 188 8.53 24.62 -0.53
CA PRO A 188 8.75 25.38 0.70
C PRO A 188 7.49 25.59 1.56
N LYS A 189 6.37 25.89 0.92
CA LYS A 189 5.06 26.07 1.59
C LYS A 189 4.58 24.78 2.26
N THR A 190 4.87 23.63 1.67
CA THR A 190 4.52 22.32 2.22
C THR A 190 5.40 22.01 3.42
N LEU A 191 6.71 22.26 3.32
CA LEU A 191 7.65 22.07 4.42
C LEU A 191 7.23 22.90 5.65
N LEU A 192 7.03 24.20 5.48
CA LEU A 192 6.66 25.08 6.60
C LEU A 192 5.35 24.68 7.28
N ARG A 193 4.36 24.25 6.50
CA ARG A 193 3.04 23.94 7.04
C ARG A 193 2.95 22.55 7.66
N TYR A 194 3.70 21.58 7.13
CA TYR A 194 3.45 20.17 7.40
C TYR A 194 4.66 19.37 7.87
N ALA A 195 5.85 19.98 8.03
CA ALA A 195 7.05 19.25 8.45
C ALA A 195 6.83 18.36 9.69
N LEU A 196 6.09 18.87 10.69
CA LEU A 196 5.74 18.17 11.93
C LEU A 196 4.61 17.13 11.80
N LEU A 197 4.11 16.86 10.59
CA LEU A 197 3.08 15.85 10.33
C LEU A 197 3.58 14.75 9.38
N LEU A 198 4.68 15.00 8.69
CA LEU A 198 5.28 14.09 7.72
C LEU A 198 5.81 12.83 8.42
N ASP A 199 5.57 11.67 7.81
CA ASP A 199 6.40 10.51 8.09
C ASP A 199 7.65 10.59 7.21
N ILE A 200 8.79 10.97 7.80
CA ILE A 200 10.07 11.07 7.09
C ILE A 200 10.83 9.74 7.25
N VAL A 201 11.35 9.21 6.14
CA VAL A 201 12.17 7.99 6.08
C VAL A 201 13.54 8.32 5.53
N ARG A 202 14.53 7.51 5.91
CA ARG A 202 15.88 7.52 5.35
C ARG A 202 16.10 6.31 4.43
N PRO A 203 17.09 6.34 3.52
CA PRO A 203 17.43 5.19 2.68
C PRO A 203 17.68 3.90 3.47
N THR A 204 18.22 4.02 4.69
CA THR A 204 18.50 2.88 5.58
C THR A 204 17.30 2.35 6.35
N CYS A 205 16.15 3.04 6.32
CA CYS A 205 14.93 2.57 6.96
C CYS A 205 14.43 1.28 6.28
N ARG A 206 13.67 0.47 7.02
CA ARG A 206 13.06 -0.78 6.54
C ARG A 206 11.53 -0.71 6.58
N ARG A 207 11.00 0.52 6.55
CA ARG A 207 9.58 0.84 6.74
C ARG A 207 9.17 2.12 6.04
N SER A 208 7.94 2.14 5.56
CA SER A 208 7.19 3.33 5.18
C SER A 208 5.75 3.20 5.67
N VAL A 209 5.01 4.30 5.74
CA VAL A 209 3.55 4.23 5.89
C VAL A 209 2.91 3.86 4.55
N CYS A 210 1.63 3.48 4.61
CA CYS A 210 0.78 3.27 3.45
C CYS A 210 0.86 4.47 2.50
N PHE A 211 1.07 4.19 1.22
CA PHE A 211 0.84 5.19 0.20
C PHE A 211 -0.64 5.17 -0.21
N THR A 212 -1.23 6.32 -0.51
CA THR A 212 -2.64 6.43 -0.93
C THR A 212 -2.77 7.18 -2.25
N LYS A 213 -3.96 7.14 -2.84
CA LYS A 213 -4.30 7.90 -4.06
C LYS A 213 -4.03 9.41 -3.93
N GLY A 214 -4.02 9.91 -2.69
CA GLY A 214 -3.76 11.31 -2.38
C GLY A 214 -2.29 11.70 -2.35
N TYR A 215 -1.34 10.77 -2.46
CA TYR A 215 0.08 11.07 -2.30
C TYR A 215 0.58 12.06 -3.35
N GLY A 216 1.41 13.02 -2.92
CA GLY A 216 1.85 14.15 -3.74
C GLY A 216 0.80 15.27 -3.89
N ARG A 217 -0.47 15.04 -3.54
CA ARG A 217 -1.55 16.05 -3.54
C ARG A 217 -1.96 16.46 -2.13
N TYR A 218 -2.13 15.51 -1.23
CA TYR A 218 -2.37 15.72 0.19
C TYR A 218 -1.18 15.20 0.99
N VAL A 219 -0.92 15.83 2.13
CA VAL A 219 0.31 15.59 2.89
C VAL A 219 0.10 14.60 4.01
N GLU A 220 -0.98 14.76 4.78
CA GLU A 220 -1.25 13.92 5.93
C GLU A 220 -1.85 12.57 5.51
N GLY A 221 -1.28 11.48 6.03
CA GLY A 221 -1.84 10.14 5.89
C GLY A 221 -1.80 9.56 4.48
N THR A 222 -1.00 10.12 3.57
CA THR A 222 -0.96 9.67 2.18
C THR A 222 0.29 8.90 1.77
N GLY A 223 1.31 8.84 2.62
CA GLY A 223 2.57 8.17 2.32
C GLY A 223 3.73 8.82 3.07
N SER A 224 4.84 8.12 3.16
CA SER A 224 6.07 8.69 3.72
C SER A 224 6.79 9.56 2.69
N VAL A 225 7.68 10.45 3.15
CA VAL A 225 8.61 11.21 2.30
C VAL A 225 10.04 10.78 2.60
N LEU A 226 10.92 10.89 1.60
CA LEU A 226 12.32 10.47 1.70
C LEU A 226 13.22 11.67 2.01
N GLN A 227 14.07 11.53 3.03
CA GLN A 227 15.22 12.39 3.22
C GLN A 227 16.33 11.99 2.24
N SER A 228 16.66 12.88 1.31
CA SER A 228 17.72 12.61 0.31
C SER A 228 19.11 13.02 0.80
N SER A 229 19.20 13.91 1.79
CA SER A 229 20.48 14.34 2.36
C SER A 229 21.02 13.29 3.34
N THR A 230 22.23 12.78 3.11
CA THR A 230 22.87 11.79 4.00
C THR A 230 23.72 12.40 5.11
N GLU A 231 24.02 13.69 5.01
CA GLU A 231 24.95 14.39 5.92
C GLU A 231 24.25 15.05 7.11
N VAL A 232 22.92 15.17 7.04
CA VAL A 232 22.13 15.93 8.00
C VAL A 232 21.35 14.96 8.88
N GLN A 233 21.52 15.07 10.20
CA GLN A 233 20.70 14.32 11.14
C GLN A 233 19.36 15.03 11.34
N MET A 234 18.28 14.26 11.43
CA MET A 234 16.95 14.83 11.59
C MET A 234 16.79 15.50 12.94
N GLU A 235 17.42 14.94 13.98
CA GLU A 235 17.38 15.48 15.34
C GLU A 235 17.90 16.92 15.36
N ASP A 236 18.99 17.21 14.64
CA ASP A 236 19.59 18.55 14.60
C ASP A 236 18.69 19.58 13.91
N VAL A 237 17.94 19.16 12.88
CA VAL A 237 17.03 20.05 12.14
C VAL A 237 15.78 20.36 12.96
N PHE A 238 15.28 19.39 13.73
CA PHE A 238 14.01 19.54 14.45
C PHE A 238 14.15 20.01 15.91
N LYS A 239 15.37 20.01 16.49
CA LYS A 239 15.63 20.23 17.92
C LYS A 239 15.04 21.50 18.53
N ASP A 240 14.83 22.55 17.74
CA ASP A 240 14.25 23.83 18.20
C ASP A 240 13.34 24.46 17.13
N LEU A 241 12.79 23.64 16.22
CA LEU A 241 12.07 24.13 15.05
C LEU A 241 10.89 25.04 15.42
N ASP A 242 10.26 24.82 16.58
CA ASP A 242 9.11 25.62 17.04
C ASP A 242 9.49 27.05 17.46
N HIS A 243 10.74 27.28 17.86
CA HIS A 243 11.24 28.57 18.35
C HIS A 243 11.85 29.46 17.26
N LEU A 244 11.98 28.94 16.04
CA LEU A 244 12.56 29.65 14.90
C LEU A 244 11.53 30.54 14.17
N SER A 245 12.02 31.54 13.45
CA SER A 245 11.22 32.28 12.47
C SER A 245 10.87 31.39 11.27
N ASP A 246 9.81 31.71 10.51
CA ASP A 246 9.46 30.91 9.32
C ASP A 246 10.61 30.84 8.30
N GLU A 247 11.41 31.90 8.14
CA GLU A 247 12.58 31.87 7.25
C GLU A 247 13.66 30.90 7.74
N ASP A 248 13.95 30.93 9.05
CA ASP A 248 14.94 30.04 9.65
C ASP A 248 14.46 28.59 9.67
N LYS A 249 13.18 28.34 9.99
CA LYS A 249 12.56 27.01 9.87
C LYS A 249 12.73 26.45 8.48
N LEU A 250 12.38 27.24 7.46
CA LEU A 250 12.50 26.80 6.07
C LEU A 250 13.95 26.47 5.71
N LYS A 251 14.91 27.31 6.13
CA LYS A 251 16.33 27.10 5.88
C LYS A 251 16.82 25.79 6.48
N GLU A 252 16.42 25.47 7.71
CA GLU A 252 16.75 24.20 8.36
C GLU A 252 16.09 23.01 7.64
N LEU A 253 14.80 23.10 7.33
CA LEU A 253 14.06 22.03 6.64
C LEU A 253 14.60 21.72 5.23
N LEU A 254 15.07 22.74 4.50
CA LEU A 254 15.66 22.57 3.18
C LEU A 254 16.96 21.76 3.21
N LYS A 255 17.69 21.73 4.33
CA LYS A 255 18.92 20.91 4.48
C LYS A 255 18.65 19.41 4.36
N LEU A 256 17.44 18.97 4.74
CA LEU A 256 17.04 17.56 4.67
C LEU A 256 16.82 17.08 3.22
N LYS A 257 16.58 17.99 2.27
CA LYS A 257 16.20 17.67 0.88
C LYS A 257 15.08 16.62 0.83
N LEU A 258 13.99 16.90 1.55
CA LEU A 258 12.82 16.02 1.58
C LEU A 258 12.18 15.97 0.20
N ARG A 259 11.92 14.76 -0.29
CA ARG A 259 11.21 14.54 -1.56
C ARG A 259 10.13 13.47 -1.43
N TYR A 260 9.15 13.55 -2.31
CA TYR A 260 8.26 12.44 -2.58
C TYR A 260 9.05 11.29 -3.24
N PHE A 261 8.61 10.05 -2.98
CA PHE A 261 9.02 8.92 -3.81
C PHE A 261 8.52 9.12 -5.24
N THR A 262 9.32 8.71 -6.22
CA THR A 262 8.85 8.72 -7.61
C THR A 262 7.77 7.64 -7.79
N PRO A 263 6.93 7.72 -8.83
CA PRO A 263 6.02 6.63 -9.15
C PRO A 263 6.77 5.29 -9.29
N ARG A 264 7.93 5.25 -9.94
CA ARG A 264 8.70 4.01 -10.06
C ARG A 264 9.17 3.47 -8.70
N GLU A 265 9.67 4.32 -7.81
CA GLU A 265 10.11 3.87 -6.48
C GLU A 265 8.95 3.27 -5.68
N VAL A 266 7.75 3.87 -5.79
CA VAL A 266 6.57 3.28 -5.16
C VAL A 266 6.15 1.96 -5.84
N ALA A 267 6.28 1.85 -7.16
CA ALA A 267 6.08 0.58 -7.87
C ALA A 267 7.03 -0.51 -7.37
N ASN A 268 8.30 -0.16 -7.14
CA ASN A 268 9.30 -1.07 -6.61
C ASN A 268 8.94 -1.52 -5.19
N LEU A 269 8.50 -0.59 -4.33
CA LEU A 269 8.03 -0.90 -2.97
C LEU A 269 6.79 -1.82 -2.97
N MET A 270 5.96 -1.71 -4.01
CA MET A 270 4.80 -2.58 -4.24
C MET A 270 5.15 -3.92 -4.90
N GLY A 271 6.41 -4.16 -5.23
CA GLY A 271 6.86 -5.41 -5.85
C GLY A 271 6.58 -5.53 -7.35
N PHE A 272 6.24 -4.43 -8.04
CA PHE A 272 6.11 -4.46 -9.50
C PHE A 272 7.48 -4.75 -10.14
N PRO A 273 7.53 -5.57 -11.21
CA PRO A 273 8.79 -5.88 -11.88
C PRO A 273 9.36 -4.63 -12.54
N LYS A 274 10.70 -4.60 -12.70
CA LYS A 274 11.39 -3.48 -13.38
C LYS A 274 10.91 -3.26 -14.82
N THR A 275 10.40 -4.30 -15.47
CA THR A 275 9.83 -4.26 -16.82
C THR A 275 8.45 -3.61 -16.87
N PHE A 276 7.78 -3.44 -15.72
CA PHE A 276 6.49 -2.74 -15.67
C PHE A 276 6.69 -1.29 -16.09
N CYS A 277 5.99 -0.81 -17.11
CA CYS A 277 6.26 0.49 -17.74
C CYS A 277 5.96 1.70 -16.81
N GLU A 278 6.89 2.64 -16.74
CA GLU A 278 6.82 3.82 -15.85
C GLU A 278 5.82 4.88 -16.29
N SER A 279 5.77 5.16 -17.59
CA SER A 279 4.78 6.10 -18.13
C SER A 279 3.34 5.63 -17.85
N ALA A 280 3.17 4.32 -17.69
CA ALA A 280 1.92 3.65 -17.37
C ALA A 280 1.67 3.63 -15.83
N PHE A 281 2.72 3.49 -15.03
CA PHE A 281 2.60 3.48 -13.57
C PHE A 281 2.16 4.83 -12.99
N LYS A 282 2.53 5.97 -13.57
CA LYS A 282 2.16 7.31 -13.04
C LYS A 282 0.65 7.51 -12.85
N ALA A 283 -0.20 6.81 -13.60
CA ALA A 283 -1.65 6.79 -13.33
C ALA A 283 -2.20 5.46 -12.80
N ALA A 284 -1.52 4.32 -12.94
CA ALA A 284 -1.81 3.14 -12.11
C ALA A 284 -1.58 3.42 -10.62
N TYR A 285 -0.64 4.31 -10.31
CA TYR A 285 -0.34 4.89 -9.00
C TYR A 285 -1.59 5.38 -8.27
N ILE A 286 -2.51 5.99 -8.99
CA ILE A 286 -3.75 6.55 -8.44
C ILE A 286 -4.75 5.43 -8.14
N TYR A 287 -4.74 4.33 -8.90
CA TYR A 287 -5.74 3.26 -8.85
C TYR A 287 -5.33 2.10 -7.93
N VAL A 288 -4.09 1.62 -8.00
CA VAL A 288 -3.57 0.57 -7.08
C VAL A 288 -3.72 1.00 -5.62
N MET A 289 -3.57 2.30 -5.37
CA MET A 289 -3.78 2.90 -4.05
C MET A 289 -5.25 3.16 -3.69
N ASP A 290 -6.15 3.27 -4.67
CA ASP A 290 -7.59 3.45 -4.44
C ASP A 290 -8.25 2.16 -3.94
N GLN A 291 -7.63 1.02 -4.23
CA GLN A 291 -8.08 -0.31 -3.81
C GLN A 291 -7.60 -0.70 -2.39
N GLY A 292 -6.92 0.19 -1.67
CA GLY A 292 -6.58 -0.03 -0.26
C GLY A 292 -5.49 -1.07 -0.01
N LEU A 293 -4.78 -1.53 -1.05
CA LEU A 293 -3.74 -2.58 -0.98
C LEU A 293 -2.48 -2.20 -0.16
N SER A 294 -2.46 -1.06 0.54
CA SER A 294 -1.29 -0.59 1.30
C SER A 294 -1.62 -0.12 2.72
N ALA A 295 -2.88 -0.15 3.16
CA ALA A 295 -3.27 0.42 4.45
C ALA A 295 -3.01 -0.55 5.61
N GLY A 296 -1.76 -0.68 6.06
CA GLY A 296 -1.43 -1.40 7.31
C GLY A 296 -1.59 -2.92 7.26
N GLY A 297 -1.70 -3.46 6.05
CA GLY A 297 -2.01 -4.86 5.78
C GLY A 297 -3.22 -4.96 4.85
N CYS A 298 -3.11 -5.77 3.81
CA CYS A 298 -4.26 -6.21 3.03
C CYS A 298 -4.97 -7.31 3.80
N HIS A 299 -6.27 -7.17 4.00
CA HIS A 299 -7.09 -8.34 4.29
C HIS A 299 -7.19 -9.15 3.00
N VAL A 300 -6.64 -10.35 3.02
CA VAL A 300 -6.83 -11.35 1.98
C VAL A 300 -7.92 -12.27 2.48
N VAL A 301 -9.04 -12.28 1.78
CA VAL A 301 -10.15 -13.18 2.04
C VAL A 301 -10.10 -14.27 0.98
N LEU A 302 -9.96 -15.51 1.43
CA LEU A 302 -9.98 -16.71 0.61
C LEU A 302 -11.34 -17.37 0.75
N LEU A 303 -12.03 -17.58 -0.37
CA LEU A 303 -13.26 -18.36 -0.45
C LEU A 303 -12.96 -19.67 -1.15
N HIS A 304 -13.07 -20.79 -0.43
CA HIS A 304 -12.91 -22.13 -0.98
C HIS A 304 -14.27 -22.80 -1.17
N SER A 305 -14.45 -23.53 -2.27
CA SER A 305 -15.68 -24.28 -2.50
C SER A 305 -15.77 -25.47 -1.53
N ASN A 306 -16.89 -25.65 -0.84
CA ASN A 306 -17.08 -26.76 0.11
C ASN A 306 -17.21 -28.16 -0.54
N THR A 307 -17.11 -28.26 -1.86
CA THR A 307 -17.33 -29.50 -2.62
C THR A 307 -16.18 -30.52 -2.57
N PHE A 308 -15.07 -30.21 -1.90
CA PHE A 308 -13.93 -31.13 -1.76
C PHE A 308 -13.83 -31.85 -0.41
N ALA A 309 -14.73 -31.59 0.55
CA ALA A 309 -14.71 -32.26 1.86
C ALA A 309 -15.32 -33.68 1.86
N ALA A 310 -15.51 -34.31 0.69
CA ALA A 310 -16.16 -35.62 0.56
C ALA A 310 -15.35 -36.63 -0.29
N SER A 311 -14.02 -36.47 -0.35
CA SER A 311 -13.14 -37.51 -0.89
C SER A 311 -11.85 -37.63 -0.06
N GLU A 312 -11.99 -38.17 1.15
CA GLU A 312 -11.00 -39.03 1.81
C GLU A 312 -11.68 -40.37 2.14
#